data_AF-A0A9E5NQ97-F1
#
_entry.id   AF-A0A9E5NQ97-F1
#
_cell.length_a   1.000
_cell.length_b   1.000
_cell.length_c   1.000
_cell.angle_alpha   90.00
_cell.angle_beta   90.00
_cell.angle_gamma   90.00
#
_symmetry.space_group_name_H-M   'P 1'
#
loop_
_entity.id
_entity.type
_entity.pdbx_description
1 polymer ?
#
loop_
_entity_poly.entity_id
_entity_poly.type
_entity_poly.pdbx_seq_one_letter_code
_entity_poly.pdbx_strand_id
1 'polypeptide(L)'
;IAKALAEVPCDEPETGYLRRLKMQVDRVVEAYRVNVEDLREAHTWLRKIADCLRYPPCPVTPEPSVSSEQVKEEMETLQQSFQPDLKRRPAQVALHGVWHRTWKECGPDLLHCFDIPGLPPDNLMLESVFGRLRRHQRRISGRKSTR
;
A
#
# COMPACT_ATOMS: atom_id res chain seq x y z
N ILE A 1 23.36 11.39 3.50
CA ILE A 1 24.42 11.21 2.48
C ILE A 1 24.79 12.56 1.84
N ALA A 2 23.87 13.27 1.17
CA ALA A 2 24.16 14.58 0.55
C ALA A 2 24.73 15.64 1.52
N LYS A 3 24.23 15.69 2.76
CA LYS A 3 24.70 16.65 3.78
C LYS A 3 26.14 16.38 4.25
N ALA A 4 26.55 15.12 4.34
CA ALA A 4 27.89 14.73 4.79
C ALA A 4 28.97 15.01 3.73
N LEU A 5 28.60 15.09 2.46
CA LEU A 5 29.50 15.42 1.34
C LEU A 5 29.65 16.93 1.11
N ALA A 6 28.96 17.78 1.88
CA ALA A 6 29.05 19.23 1.77
C ALA A 6 30.19 19.83 2.63
N GLU A 7 30.66 19.10 3.64
CA GLU A 7 31.59 19.60 4.67
C GLU A 7 33.06 19.19 4.45
N VAL A 8 33.41 18.60 3.30
CA VAL A 8 34.76 18.09 3.05
C VAL A 8 35.73 19.25 2.71
N PRO A 9 36.81 19.49 3.49
CA PRO A 9 37.80 20.54 3.25
C PRO A 9 38.55 20.35 1.92
N CYS A 10 39.06 21.44 1.33
CA CYS A 10 39.41 21.51 -0.10
C CYS A 10 40.83 21.08 -0.50
N ASP A 11 41.73 20.78 0.46
CA ASP A 11 43.18 20.87 0.22
C ASP A 11 43.98 19.55 0.13
N GLU A 12 43.34 18.38 0.10
CA GLU A 12 44.03 17.09 -0.11
C GLU A 12 43.71 16.42 -1.46
N PRO A 13 44.62 15.63 -2.06
CA PRO A 13 44.39 14.96 -3.36
C PRO A 13 43.19 14.00 -3.36
N GLU A 14 42.81 13.47 -2.19
CA GLU A 14 41.58 12.69 -1.99
C GLU A 14 40.30 13.51 -2.28
N THR A 15 40.35 14.84 -2.15
CA THR A 15 39.22 15.75 -2.42
C THR A 15 38.85 15.82 -3.90
N GLY A 16 39.78 15.52 -4.81
CA GLY A 16 39.52 15.51 -6.26
C GLY A 16 38.76 14.28 -6.72
N TYR A 17 39.02 13.12 -6.10
CA TYR A 17 38.24 11.91 -6.29
C TYR A 17 36.85 12.04 -5.68
N LEU A 18 36.76 12.53 -4.43
CA LEU A 18 35.48 12.77 -3.75
C LEU A 18 34.60 13.80 -4.47
N ARG A 19 35.18 14.86 -5.05
CA ARG A 19 34.44 15.82 -5.89
C ARG A 19 33.87 15.18 -7.15
N ARG A 20 34.63 14.31 -7.84
CA ARG A 20 34.15 13.57 -9.01
C ARG A 20 33.03 12.59 -8.64
N LEU A 21 33.19 11.89 -7.52
CA LEU A 21 32.17 10.99 -6.99
C LEU A 21 30.90 11.76 -6.63
N LYS A 22 31.01 12.91 -5.94
CA LYS A 22 29.87 13.79 -5.63
C LYS A 22 29.13 14.22 -6.89
N MET A 23 29.84 14.70 -7.91
CA MET A 23 29.21 15.08 -9.18
C MET A 23 28.50 13.90 -9.88
N GLN A 24 29.06 12.69 -9.80
CA GLN A 24 28.41 11.49 -10.34
C GLN A 24 27.14 11.15 -9.56
N VAL A 25 27.20 11.19 -8.23
CA VAL A 25 26.05 10.96 -7.35
C VAL A 25 24.96 12.00 -7.60
N ASP A 26 25.30 13.29 -7.66
CA ASP A 26 24.33 14.37 -7.90
C ASP A 26 23.64 14.21 -9.26
N ARG A 27 24.39 13.85 -10.32
CA ARG A 27 23.81 13.56 -11.64
C ARG A 27 22.83 12.38 -11.61
N VAL A 28 23.19 11.31 -10.92
CA VAL A 28 22.30 10.14 -10.76
C VAL A 28 21.07 10.53 -9.96
N VAL A 29 21.22 11.25 -8.85
CA VAL A 29 20.10 11.70 -8.02
C VAL A 29 19.13 12.56 -8.84
N GLU A 30 19.63 13.52 -9.62
CA GLU A 30 18.76 14.34 -10.47
C GLU A 30 18.11 13.53 -11.60
N ALA A 31 18.82 12.57 -12.20
CA ALA A 31 18.24 11.69 -13.21
C ALA A 31 17.09 10.82 -12.66
N TYR A 32 17.19 10.37 -11.40
CA TYR A 32 16.16 9.56 -10.75
C TYR A 32 15.10 10.38 -10.00
N ARG A 33 15.24 11.70 -9.91
CA ARG A 33 14.31 12.56 -9.16
C ARG A 33 12.87 12.42 -9.64
N VAL A 34 12.66 12.40 -10.96
CA VAL A 34 11.33 12.22 -11.57
C VAL A 34 10.70 10.88 -11.18
N ASN A 35 11.50 9.81 -11.15
CA ASN A 35 11.03 8.48 -10.75
C ASN A 35 10.68 8.42 -9.26
N VAL A 36 11.44 9.13 -8.40
CA VAL A 36 11.15 9.20 -6.96
C VAL A 36 9.85 9.96 -6.71
N GLU A 37 9.61 11.07 -7.41
CA GLU A 37 8.32 11.78 -7.29
C GLU A 37 7.15 10.94 -7.80
N ASP A 38 7.33 10.23 -8.92
CA ASP A 38 6.34 9.29 -9.44
C ASP A 38 5.97 8.21 -8.40
N LEU A 39 6.98 7.60 -7.78
CA LEU A 39 6.80 6.61 -6.71
C LEU A 39 6.09 7.18 -5.47
N ARG A 40 6.44 8.41 -5.06
CA ARG A 40 5.81 9.06 -3.90
C ARG A 40 4.33 9.34 -4.14
N GLU A 41 4.00 9.81 -5.34
CA GLU A 41 2.61 10.04 -5.73
C GLU A 41 1.84 8.71 -5.82
N ALA A 42 2.40 7.68 -6.45
CA ALA A 42 1.80 6.34 -6.49
C ALA A 42 1.56 5.78 -5.08
N HIS A 43 2.51 5.95 -4.16
CA HIS A 43 2.36 5.54 -2.77
C HIS A 43 1.24 6.31 -2.04
N THR A 44 1.07 7.60 -2.35
CA THR A 44 -0.02 8.41 -1.80
C THR A 44 -1.37 7.90 -2.27
N TRP A 45 -1.49 7.49 -3.53
CA TRP A 45 -2.70 6.81 -4.03
C TRP A 45 -2.94 5.47 -3.34
N LEU A 46 -1.89 4.68 -3.15
CA LEU A 46 -1.99 3.41 -2.43
C LEU A 46 -2.50 3.59 -0.99
N ARG A 47 -2.11 4.68 -0.32
CA ARG A 47 -2.68 5.04 0.99
C ARG A 47 -4.16 5.38 0.92
N LYS A 48 -4.59 6.16 -0.07
CA LYS A 48 -6.03 6.46 -0.25
C LYS A 48 -6.87 5.20 -0.50
N ILE A 49 -6.32 4.23 -1.25
CA ILE A 49 -6.96 2.91 -1.45
C ILE A 49 -7.06 2.18 -0.11
N ALA A 50 -5.99 2.17 0.69
CA ALA A 50 -5.99 1.56 2.01
C ALA A 50 -7.01 2.23 2.95
N ASP A 51 -7.09 3.56 2.95
CA ASP A 51 -8.06 4.32 3.73
C ASP A 51 -9.51 4.00 3.31
N CYS A 52 -9.78 3.87 2.01
CA CYS A 52 -11.08 3.44 1.48
C CYS A 52 -11.47 2.04 2.02
N LEU A 53 -10.50 1.12 2.09
CA LEU A 53 -10.68 -0.21 2.66
C LEU A 53 -10.58 -0.26 4.19
N ARG A 54 -10.42 0.89 4.85
CA ARG A 54 -10.23 1.01 6.31
C ARG A 54 -9.07 0.14 6.82
N TYR A 55 -7.98 0.08 6.05
CA TYR A 55 -6.76 -0.66 6.35
C TYR A 55 -5.59 0.28 6.69
N PRO A 56 -4.80 0.00 7.75
CA PRO A 56 -4.98 -1.06 8.73
C PRO A 56 -6.16 -0.77 9.70
N PRO A 57 -6.83 -1.81 10.21
CA PRO A 57 -7.97 -1.62 11.11
C PRO A 57 -7.54 -0.89 12.39
N CYS A 58 -8.23 0.21 12.71
CA CYS A 58 -7.99 0.95 13.94
C CYS A 58 -8.47 0.12 15.15
N PRO A 59 -7.62 -0.21 16.13
CA PRO A 59 -8.00 -1.09 17.24
C PRO A 59 -8.84 -0.39 18.33
N VAL A 60 -9.04 0.93 18.26
CA VAL A 60 -9.48 1.74 19.41
C VAL A 60 -10.94 2.20 19.32
N THR A 61 -11.56 2.16 18.15
CA THR A 61 -12.95 2.62 17.97
C THR A 61 -13.72 1.70 17.03
N PRO A 62 -14.94 1.25 17.40
CA PRO A 62 -15.85 0.69 16.43
C PRO A 62 -16.21 1.81 15.45
N GLU A 63 -15.50 1.84 14.32
CA GLU A 63 -15.87 2.66 13.16
C GLU A 63 -17.36 2.41 12.84
N PRO A 64 -18.11 3.43 12.40
CA PRO A 64 -19.48 3.23 11.96
C PRO A 64 -19.51 2.11 10.93
N SER A 65 -20.52 1.23 11.01
CA SER A 65 -20.70 0.12 10.08
C SER A 65 -20.86 0.68 8.66
N VAL A 66 -19.78 0.71 7.91
CA VAL A 66 -19.77 1.09 6.49
C VAL A 66 -20.33 -0.09 5.71
N SER A 67 -21.27 0.17 4.81
CA SER A 67 -21.84 -0.84 3.92
C SER A 67 -20.86 -1.18 2.79
N SER A 68 -20.92 -2.41 2.28
CA SER A 68 -20.17 -2.81 1.07
C SER A 68 -20.43 -1.87 -0.12
N GLU A 69 -21.67 -1.38 -0.26
CA GLU A 69 -22.07 -0.45 -1.32
C GLU A 69 -21.33 0.89 -1.20
N GLN A 70 -21.18 1.41 0.01
CA GLN A 70 -20.47 2.67 0.25
C GLN A 70 -18.98 2.54 -0.10
N VAL A 71 -18.33 1.46 0.33
CA VAL A 71 -16.92 1.21 -0.01
C VAL A 71 -16.75 1.05 -1.52
N LYS A 72 -17.71 0.41 -2.20
CA LYS A 72 -17.69 0.26 -3.65
C LYS A 72 -17.77 1.61 -4.36
N GLU A 73 -18.71 2.47 -3.98
CA GLU A 73 -18.85 3.81 -4.54
C GLU A 73 -17.62 4.69 -4.29
N GLU A 74 -17.07 4.65 -3.07
CA GLU A 74 -15.81 5.34 -2.73
C GLU A 74 -14.66 4.88 -3.64
N MET A 75 -14.51 3.55 -3.83
CA MET A 75 -13.44 2.98 -4.65
C MET A 75 -13.61 3.32 -6.13
N GLU A 76 -14.83 3.24 -6.67
CA GLU A 76 -15.12 3.61 -8.06
C GLU A 76 -14.85 5.09 -8.31
N THR A 77 -15.24 5.96 -7.37
CA THR A 77 -14.93 7.39 -7.41
C THR A 77 -13.41 7.63 -7.39
N LEU A 78 -12.70 6.88 -6.55
CA LEU A 78 -11.24 6.98 -6.44
C LEU A 78 -10.56 6.54 -7.75
N GLN A 79 -11.03 5.46 -8.39
CA GLN A 79 -10.55 5.02 -9.70
C GLN A 79 -10.80 6.07 -10.79
N GLN A 80 -11.99 6.67 -10.82
CA GLN A 80 -12.31 7.75 -11.78
C GLN A 80 -11.42 8.98 -11.60
N SER A 81 -11.07 9.31 -10.35
CA SER A 81 -10.18 10.43 -10.02
C SER A 81 -8.72 10.17 -10.37
N PHE A 82 -8.31 8.90 -10.50
CA PHE A 82 -6.93 8.51 -10.75
C PHE A 82 -6.67 8.34 -12.25
N GLN A 83 -6.23 9.41 -12.91
CA GLN A 83 -5.84 9.40 -14.32
C GLN A 83 -4.34 9.65 -14.49
N PRO A 84 -3.50 8.60 -14.41
CA PRO A 84 -2.06 8.76 -14.52
C PRO A 84 -1.61 9.05 -15.96
N ASP A 85 -0.57 9.86 -16.12
CA ASP A 85 0.09 10.03 -17.41
C ASP A 85 0.86 8.75 -17.78
N LEU A 86 0.26 7.96 -18.67
CA LEU A 86 0.74 6.65 -19.06
C LEU A 86 2.13 6.66 -19.71
N LYS A 87 2.61 7.81 -20.18
CA LYS A 87 3.89 7.91 -20.91
C LYS A 87 5.06 8.31 -20.02
N ARG A 88 4.81 9.01 -18.91
CA ARG A 88 5.86 9.66 -18.12
C ARG A 88 6.03 9.09 -16.71
N ARG A 89 5.07 8.30 -16.24
CA ARG A 89 4.92 7.92 -14.83
C ARG A 89 4.76 6.40 -14.68
N PRO A 90 5.85 5.62 -14.85
CA PRO A 90 5.79 4.16 -14.88
C PRO A 90 5.25 3.53 -13.59
N ALA A 91 5.52 4.11 -12.42
CA ALA A 91 5.02 3.59 -11.14
C ALA A 91 3.50 3.75 -11.03
N GLN A 92 2.97 4.91 -11.41
CA GLN A 92 1.52 5.15 -11.45
C GLN A 92 0.82 4.26 -12.48
N VAL A 93 1.44 3.99 -13.64
CA VAL A 93 0.93 3.04 -14.64
C VAL A 93 0.82 1.63 -14.07
N ALA A 94 1.88 1.16 -13.42
CA ALA A 94 1.89 -0.16 -12.79
C ALA A 94 0.79 -0.27 -11.73
N LEU A 95 0.67 0.74 -10.86
CA LEU A 95 -0.39 0.82 -9.87
C LEU A 95 -1.78 0.76 -10.52
N HIS A 96 -2.02 1.58 -11.54
CA HIS A 96 -3.28 1.64 -12.27
C HIS A 96 -3.69 0.28 -12.83
N GLY A 97 -2.77 -0.39 -13.53
CA GLY A 97 -3.04 -1.68 -14.16
C GLY A 97 -3.36 -2.78 -13.15
N VAL A 98 -2.56 -2.89 -12.09
CA VAL A 98 -2.78 -3.89 -11.03
C VAL A 98 -4.07 -3.59 -10.29
N TRP A 99 -4.30 -2.34 -9.88
CA TRP A 99 -5.49 -1.96 -9.12
C TRP A 99 -6.78 -2.23 -9.89
N HIS A 100 -6.89 -1.79 -11.15
CA HIS A 100 -8.08 -2.05 -11.96
C HIS A 100 -8.34 -3.54 -12.17
N ARG A 101 -7.28 -4.31 -12.43
CA ARG A 101 -7.39 -5.76 -12.59
C ARG A 101 -7.86 -6.44 -11.32
N THR A 102 -7.19 -6.17 -10.19
CA THR A 102 -7.53 -6.77 -8.91
C THR A 102 -8.91 -6.38 -8.44
N TRP A 103 -9.33 -5.12 -8.65
CA TRP A 103 -10.68 -4.68 -8.31
C TRP A 103 -11.75 -5.36 -9.17
N LYS A 104 -11.49 -5.52 -10.48
CA LYS A 104 -12.42 -6.22 -11.37
C LYS A 104 -12.55 -7.72 -11.05
N GLU A 105 -11.43 -8.36 -10.69
CA GLU A 105 -11.38 -9.80 -10.41
C GLU A 105 -11.92 -10.14 -9.01
N CYS A 106 -11.58 -9.34 -8.00
CA CYS A 106 -11.82 -9.69 -6.58
C CYS A 106 -12.69 -8.68 -5.82
N GLY A 107 -12.95 -7.49 -6.38
CA GLY A 107 -13.64 -6.40 -5.67
C GLY A 107 -15.00 -6.79 -5.11
N PRO A 108 -15.93 -7.36 -5.92
CA PRO A 108 -17.26 -7.75 -5.43
C PRO A 108 -17.20 -8.74 -4.25
N ASP A 109 -16.31 -9.72 -4.33
CA ASP A 109 -16.19 -10.78 -3.32
C ASP A 109 -15.53 -10.29 -2.02
N LEU A 110 -14.66 -9.28 -2.11
CA LEU A 110 -13.94 -8.73 -0.97
C LEU A 110 -14.85 -7.95 -0.01
N LEU A 111 -15.91 -7.33 -0.54
CA LEU A 111 -16.70 -6.36 0.21
C LEU A 111 -17.79 -6.98 1.10
N HIS A 112 -18.12 -8.26 0.91
CA HIS A 112 -19.15 -8.93 1.73
C HIS A 112 -18.85 -8.91 3.23
N CYS A 113 -17.59 -8.76 3.62
CA CYS A 113 -17.21 -8.68 5.03
C CYS A 113 -17.67 -7.38 5.72
N PHE A 114 -17.95 -6.33 4.94
CA PHE A 114 -18.45 -5.05 5.47
C PHE A 114 -19.94 -5.13 5.87
N ASP A 115 -20.71 -6.01 5.23
CA ASP A 115 -22.15 -6.16 5.51
C ASP A 115 -22.45 -7.05 6.72
N ILE A 116 -21.46 -7.83 7.17
CA ILE A 116 -21.63 -8.80 8.26
C ILE A 116 -21.11 -8.20 9.58
N PRO A 117 -22.00 -7.90 10.54
CA PRO A 117 -21.57 -7.31 11.80
C PRO A 117 -20.64 -8.24 12.57
N GLY A 118 -19.52 -7.69 13.05
CA GLY A 118 -18.52 -8.41 13.85
C GLY A 118 -17.52 -9.23 13.04
N LEU A 119 -17.64 -9.27 11.72
CA LEU A 119 -16.63 -9.84 10.85
C LEU A 119 -15.59 -8.77 10.49
N PRO A 120 -14.28 -9.02 10.67
CA PRO A 120 -13.27 -8.04 10.27
C PRO A 120 -13.17 -7.95 8.73
N PRO A 121 -12.91 -6.76 8.18
CA PRO A 121 -12.80 -6.54 6.73
C PRO A 121 -11.48 -7.04 6.14
N ASP A 122 -10.49 -7.39 6.96
CA ASP A 122 -9.16 -7.86 6.54
C ASP A 122 -9.06 -9.40 6.61
N ASN A 123 -8.57 -10.01 5.54
CA ASN A 123 -8.31 -11.45 5.45
C ASN A 123 -7.38 -11.98 6.56
N LEU A 124 -6.36 -11.22 6.97
CA LEU A 124 -5.48 -11.65 8.05
C LEU A 124 -6.25 -11.75 9.38
N MET A 125 -7.14 -10.81 9.64
CA MET A 125 -8.00 -10.81 10.81
C MET A 125 -9.05 -11.92 10.74
N LEU A 126 -9.63 -12.17 9.56
CA LEU A 126 -10.53 -13.30 9.29
C LEU A 126 -9.88 -14.64 9.59
N GLU A 127 -8.68 -14.89 9.04
CA GLU A 127 -7.93 -16.12 9.31
C GLU A 127 -7.61 -16.28 10.80
N SER A 128 -7.33 -15.17 11.50
CA SER A 128 -7.13 -15.20 12.95
C SER A 128 -8.41 -15.64 13.69
N VAL A 129 -9.58 -15.14 13.28
CA VAL A 129 -10.89 -15.46 13.86
C VAL A 129 -11.25 -16.92 13.59
N PHE A 130 -11.20 -17.36 12.33
CA PHE A 130 -11.46 -18.75 11.96
C PHE A 130 -10.44 -19.72 12.57
N GLY A 131 -9.19 -19.28 12.74
CA GLY A 131 -8.16 -20.03 13.46
C GLY A 131 -8.48 -20.20 14.95
N ARG A 132 -9.04 -19.18 15.61
CA ARG A 132 -9.52 -19.28 17.01
C ARG A 132 -10.71 -20.23 17.12
N LEU A 133 -11.71 -20.07 16.25
CA LEU A 133 -12.90 -20.93 16.19
C LEU A 133 -12.54 -22.41 15.98
N ARG A 134 -11.71 -22.72 14.97
CA ARG A 134 -11.27 -24.10 14.69
C ARG A 134 -10.53 -24.72 15.89
N ARG A 135 -9.66 -23.95 16.57
CA ARG A 135 -8.97 -24.42 17.79
C ARG A 135 -9.93 -24.72 18.92
N HIS A 136 -10.89 -23.83 19.17
CA HIS A 136 -11.90 -24.02 20.21
C HIS A 136 -12.76 -25.25 19.93
N GLN A 137 -13.23 -25.42 18.69
CA GLN A 137 -14.02 -26.57 18.28
C GLN A 137 -13.25 -27.89 18.39
N ARG A 138 -11.95 -27.93 18.06
CA ARG A 138 -11.11 -29.13 18.31
C ARG A 138 -11.02 -29.45 19.80
N ARG A 139 -10.89 -28.43 20.66
CA ARG A 139 -10.78 -28.62 22.11
C ARG A 139 -12.07 -29.20 22.71
N ILE A 140 -13.23 -28.77 22.21
CA ILE A 140 -14.53 -29.26 22.68
C ILE A 140 -14.88 -30.62 22.06
N SER A 141 -14.72 -30.78 20.75
CA SER A 141 -15.20 -31.97 20.03
C SER A 141 -14.17 -33.11 19.93
N GLY A 142 -12.89 -32.84 20.21
CA GLY A 142 -11.79 -33.79 19.99
C GLY A 142 -11.51 -34.12 18.53
N ARG A 143 -12.30 -33.63 17.57
CA ARG A 143 -12.18 -33.95 16.14
C ARG A 143 -11.28 -32.94 15.42
N LYS A 144 -10.32 -33.45 14.64
CA LYS A 144 -9.32 -32.65 13.93
C LYS A 144 -9.88 -31.85 12.74
N SER A 145 -11.03 -32.27 12.18
CA SER A 145 -11.67 -31.69 11.00
C SER A 145 -13.17 -31.47 11.23
N THR A 146 -13.71 -30.39 10.65
CA THR A 146 -15.13 -30.00 10.64
C THR A 146 -15.84 -30.43 9.35
N ARG A 147 -15.41 -31.55 8.76
CA ARG A 147 -16.15 -32.23 7.69
C ARG A 147 -17.18 -33.17 8.28
#